data_AF-A0A6G4ZTV9-F1
#
_entry.id   AF-A0A6G4ZTV9-F1
#
_cell.length_a   1.000
_cell.length_b   1.000
_cell.length_c   1.000
_cell.angle_alpha   90.00
_cell.angle_beta   90.00
_cell.angle_gamma   90.00
#
_symmetry.space_group_name_H-M   'P 1'
#
loop_
_entity.id
_entity.type
_entity.pdbx_description
1 polymer ?
#
loop_
_entity_poly.entity_id
_entity_poly.type
_entity_poly.pdbx_seq_one_letter_code
_entity_poly.pdbx_strand_id
1 'polypeptide(L)'
;MDSAMMVARVFGPLLGIMGLWMLLYGDNVVKITSSMKNSPVAQYSSAFYNLLLGLFIINAYNIWDWNVFFFVTLLGWAMFIRGVLG
;
A
#
# COMPACT_ATOMS: atom_id res chain seq x y z
N MET A 1 -18.41 2.80 -7.51
CA MET A 1 -17.42 3.65 -8.21
C MET A 1 -16.96 4.81 -7.32
N ASP A 2 -17.86 5.48 -6.59
CA ASP A 2 -17.49 6.58 -5.69
C ASP A 2 -16.49 6.19 -4.60
N SER A 3 -16.65 5.01 -3.98
CA SER A 3 -15.70 4.48 -2.99
C SER A 3 -14.30 4.26 -3.57
N ALA A 4 -14.21 3.74 -4.81
CA ALA A 4 -12.92 3.56 -5.48
C ALA A 4 -12.25 4.89 -5.77
N MET A 5 -13.03 5.89 -6.21
CA MET A 5 -12.54 7.25 -6.45
C MET A 5 -12.03 7.89 -5.17
N MET A 6 -12.72 7.69 -4.03
CA MET A 6 -12.28 8.17 -2.72
C MET A 6 -10.91 7.58 -2.33
N VAL A 7 -10.74 6.26 -2.47
CA VAL A 7 -9.46 5.58 -2.19
C VAL A 7 -8.38 6.10 -3.15
N ALA A 8 -8.66 6.16 -4.46
CA ALA A 8 -7.71 6.61 -5.46
C ALA A 8 -7.25 8.06 -5.26
N ARG A 9 -8.12 8.96 -4.80
CA ARG A 9 -7.76 10.37 -4.52
C ARG A 9 -6.75 10.53 -3.38
N VAL A 10 -6.72 9.58 -2.44
CA VAL A 10 -5.77 9.60 -1.32
C VAL A 10 -4.51 8.82 -1.70
N PHE A 11 -4.67 7.57 -2.10
CA PHE A 11 -3.55 6.66 -2.34
C PHE A 11 -2.82 6.95 -3.66
N GLY A 12 -3.49 7.47 -4.69
CA GLY A 12 -2.87 7.80 -5.97
C GLY A 12 -1.74 8.84 -5.83
N PRO A 13 -2.02 10.05 -5.31
CA PRO A 13 -0.99 11.06 -5.07
C PRO A 13 0.08 10.60 -4.07
N LEU A 14 -0.32 9.90 -3.01
CA LEU A 14 0.62 9.35 -2.02
C LEU A 14 1.64 8.42 -2.68
N LEU A 15 1.18 7.40 -3.42
CA LEU A 15 2.03 6.44 -4.10
C LEU A 15 2.86 7.10 -5.20
N GLY A 16 2.31 8.10 -5.89
CA GLY A 16 3.05 8.90 -6.87
C GLY A 16 4.22 9.66 -6.26
N ILE A 17 4.00 10.35 -5.13
CA ILE A 17 5.05 11.08 -4.39
C ILE A 17 6.08 10.10 -3.85
N MET A 18 5.65 8.99 -3.24
CA MET A 18 6.56 7.96 -2.72
C MET A 18 7.40 7.34 -3.83
N GLY A 19 6.79 7.00 -4.97
CA GLY A 19 7.50 6.45 -6.12
C GLY A 19 8.55 7.42 -6.68
N LEU A 20 8.19 8.70 -6.84
CA LEU A 20 9.12 9.75 -7.25
C LEU A 20 10.27 9.92 -6.26
N TRP A 21 9.96 9.94 -4.96
CA TRP A 21 10.99 10.02 -3.92
C TRP A 21 11.93 8.81 -3.95
N MET A 22 11.39 7.60 -4.15
CA MET A 22 12.21 6.38 -4.24
C MET A 22 13.13 6.39 -5.45
N LEU A 23 12.68 6.95 -6.58
CA LEU A 23 13.51 7.09 -7.79
C LEU A 23 14.63 8.12 -7.61
N LEU A 24 14.36 9.23 -6.92
CA LEU A 24 15.33 10.31 -6.71
C LEU A 24 16.32 10.04 -5.57
N TYR A 25 15.93 9.24 -4.57
CA TYR A 25 16.69 9.02 -3.33
C TYR A 25 16.92 7.53 -3.03
N GLY A 26 17.27 6.74 -4.05
CA GLY A 26 17.44 5.28 -3.94
C GLY A 26 18.34 4.82 -2.79
N ASP A 27 19.48 5.50 -2.56
CA ASP A 27 20.38 5.17 -1.46
C ASP A 27 19.72 5.31 -0.08
N ASN A 28 18.84 6.31 0.08
CA ASN A 28 18.10 6.52 1.31
C ASN A 28 17.02 5.44 1.48
N VAL A 29 16.37 5.02 0.41
CA VAL A 29 15.42 3.90 0.43
C VAL A 29 16.09 2.63 0.94
N VAL A 30 17.29 2.30 0.44
CA VAL A 30 18.05 1.12 0.87
C VAL A 30 18.40 1.21 2.37
N LYS A 31 18.82 2.38 2.86
CA LYS A 31 19.12 2.60 4.28
C LYS A 31 17.90 2.47 5.18
N ILE A 32 16.75 3.01 4.78
CA ILE A 32 15.51 2.93 5.56
C ILE A 32 15.00 1.49 5.59
N THR A 33 14.95 0.83 4.43
CA THR A 33 14.44 -0.55 4.33
C THR A 33 15.32 -1.54 5.08
N SER A 34 16.65 -1.38 5.07
CA SER A 34 17.54 -2.21 5.88
C SER A 34 17.35 -1.97 7.38
N SER A 35 17.18 -0.71 7.81
CA SER A 35 16.92 -0.36 9.21
C SER A 35 15.58 -0.92 9.70
N MET A 36 14.54 -0.86 8.87
CA MET A 36 13.22 -1.42 9.20
C MET A 36 13.25 -2.95 9.32
N LYS A 37 13.98 -3.63 8.44
CA LYS A 37 14.14 -5.10 8.50
C LYS A 37 14.85 -5.56 9.78
N ASN A 38 15.71 -4.74 10.37
CA ASN A 38 16.42 -5.11 11.59
C ASN A 38 15.63 -4.83 12.88
N SER A 39 14.41 -4.27 12.78
CA SER A 39 13.56 -3.97 13.92
C SER A 39 12.27 -4.80 13.87
N PRO A 40 12.10 -5.78 14.79
CA PRO A 40 10.86 -6.55 14.89
C PRO A 40 9.63 -5.67 15.06
N VAL A 41 9.74 -4.58 15.83
CA VAL A 41 8.64 -3.63 16.04
C VAL A 41 8.23 -2.96 14.73
N ALA A 42 9.19 -2.56 13.90
CA ALA A 42 8.89 -1.96 12.60
C ALA A 42 8.21 -2.97 11.66
N GLN A 43 8.66 -4.23 11.66
CA GLN A 43 8.03 -5.29 10.86
C GLN A 43 6.57 -5.52 11.28
N TYR A 44 6.33 -5.78 12.56
CA TYR A 44 4.97 -6.02 13.07
C TYR A 44 4.06 -4.82 12.87
N SER A 45 4.55 -3.60 13.09
CA SER A 45 3.77 -2.38 12.85
C SER A 45 3.42 -2.25 11.37
N SER A 46 4.37 -2.51 10.47
CA SER A 46 4.14 -2.44 9.03
C SER A 46 3.13 -3.49 8.56
N ALA A 47 3.19 -4.71 9.09
CA ALA A 47 2.25 -5.77 8.79
C ALA A 47 0.84 -5.41 9.28
N PHE A 48 0.72 -4.88 10.51
CA PHE A 48 -0.54 -4.42 11.07
C PHE A 48 -1.19 -3.30 10.25
N TYR A 49 -0.42 -2.27 9.87
CA TYR A 49 -0.94 -1.18 9.02
C TYR A 49 -1.32 -1.68 7.63
N ASN A 50 -0.51 -2.54 7.02
CA ASN A 50 -0.84 -3.14 5.71
C ASN A 50 -2.13 -3.95 5.78
N LEU A 51 -2.33 -4.74 6.84
CA LEU A 51 -3.55 -5.51 7.05
C LEU A 51 -4.78 -4.61 7.19
N LEU A 52 -4.70 -3.59 8.06
CA LEU A 52 -5.80 -2.64 8.27
C LEU A 52 -6.18 -1.90 7.00
N LEU A 53 -5.18 -1.36 6.28
CA LEU A 53 -5.41 -0.63 5.03
C LEU A 53 -5.94 -1.55 3.94
N GLY A 54 -5.39 -2.77 3.81
CA GLY A 54 -5.87 -3.76 2.86
C GLY A 54 -7.33 -4.13 3.10
N LEU A 55 -7.70 -4.44 4.35
CA LEU A 55 -9.08 -4.71 4.74
C LEU A 55 -9.99 -3.52 4.46
N PHE A 56 -9.56 -2.30 4.80
CA PHE A 56 -10.32 -1.09 4.52
C PHE A 56 -10.61 -0.93 3.02
N ILE A 57 -9.59 -1.08 2.17
CA ILE A 57 -9.74 -0.92 0.71
C ILE A 57 -10.62 -2.03 0.14
N ILE A 58 -10.41 -3.29 0.51
CA ILE A 58 -11.21 -4.43 0.02
C ILE A 58 -12.68 -4.26 0.42
N ASN A 59 -12.97 -3.81 1.64
CA ASN A 59 -14.35 -3.56 2.08
C ASN A 59 -14.95 -2.33 1.40
N ALA A 60 -14.17 -1.30 1.09
CA ALA A 60 -14.65 -0.11 0.38
C ALA A 60 -14.90 -0.38 -1.11
N TYR A 61 -14.07 -1.18 -1.77
CA TYR A 61 -14.17 -1.50 -3.18
C TYR A 61 -13.41 -2.80 -3.53
N ASN A 62 -14.15 -3.84 -3.91
CA ASN A 62 -13.59 -5.13 -4.37
C ASN A 62 -14.39 -5.63 -5.57
N ILE A 63 -14.18 -4.99 -6.72
CA ILE A 63 -14.80 -5.36 -7.99
C ILE A 63 -13.68 -5.73 -8.97
N TRP A 64 -13.84 -6.89 -9.61
CA TRP A 64 -12.89 -7.47 -10.57
C TRP A 64 -13.35 -7.22 -12.01
N ASP A 65 -13.61 -5.95 -12.32
CA ASP A 65 -13.94 -5.51 -13.67
C ASP A 65 -12.71 -4.89 -14.35
N TRP A 66 -12.62 -5.05 -15.67
CA TRP A 66 -11.58 -4.44 -16.51
C TRP A 66 -11.81 -2.92 -16.70
N ASN A 67 -11.67 -2.18 -15.61
CA ASN A 67 -11.70 -0.72 -15.58
C ASN A 67 -10.49 -0.16 -14.81
N VAL A 68 -10.31 1.15 -14.81
CA VAL A 68 -9.16 1.80 -14.13
C VAL A 68 -9.14 1.53 -12.61
N PHE A 69 -10.30 1.30 -12.00
CA PHE A 69 -10.39 1.00 -10.56
C PHE A 69 -9.96 -0.44 -10.22
N PHE A 70 -9.67 -1.28 -11.21
CA PHE A 70 -9.02 -2.57 -11.00
C PHE A 70 -7.73 -2.44 -10.17
N PHE A 71 -6.95 -1.38 -10.38
CA PHE A 71 -5.74 -1.11 -9.58
C PHE A 71 -6.03 -0.85 -8.10
N VAL A 72 -7.22 -0.32 -7.77
CA VAL A 72 -7.63 -0.12 -6.36
C VAL A 72 -7.92 -1.46 -5.72
N THR A 73 -8.62 -2.36 -6.43
CA THR A 73 -8.86 -3.74 -5.98
C THR A 73 -7.53 -4.47 -5.77
N LEU A 74 -6.59 -4.37 -6.72
CA LEU A 74 -5.25 -4.95 -6.59
C LEU A 74 -4.47 -4.38 -5.40
N LEU A 75 -4.52 -3.07 -5.18
CA LEU A 75 -3.84 -2.41 -4.06
C LEU A 75 -4.36 -2.96 -2.72
N GLY A 76 -5.68 -3.08 -2.56
CA GLY A 76 -6.30 -3.64 -1.36
C GLY A 76 -5.82 -5.06 -1.07
N TRP A 77 -5.84 -5.92 -2.09
CA TRP A 77 -5.36 -7.31 -1.95
C TRP A 77 -3.86 -7.40 -1.71
N ALA A 78 -3.04 -6.59 -2.38
CA ALA A 78 -1.60 -6.56 -2.16
C ALA A 78 -1.24 -6.16 -0.72
N MET A 79 -1.91 -5.13 -0.19
CA MET A 79 -1.75 -4.70 1.21
C MET A 79 -2.24 -5.77 2.19
N PHE A 80 -3.40 -6.37 1.95
CA PHE A 80 -3.93 -7.43 2.79
C PHE A 80 -3.00 -8.65 2.86
N ILE A 81 -2.60 -9.19 1.70
CA ILE A 81 -1.72 -10.35 1.63
C ILE A 81 -0.39 -10.06 2.30
N ARG A 82 0.20 -8.89 2.05
CA ARG A 82 1.46 -8.50 2.69
C ARG A 82 1.33 -8.34 4.20
N GLY A 83 0.20 -7.82 4.68
CA GLY A 83 -0.09 -7.73 6.12
C GLY A 83 -0.26 -9.09 6.80
N VAL A 84 -0.84 -10.07 6.11
CA VAL A 84 -0.99 -11.45 6.63
C VAL A 84 0.35 -12.19 6.67
N LEU A 85 1.22 -11.99 5.67
CA LEU A 85 2.49 -12.70 5.56
C LEU A 85 3.63 -12.14 6.43
N GLY A 86 3.55 -10.85 6.82
CA GLY A 86 4.61 -10.16 7.56
C GLY A 86 5.62 -9.48 6.65
#